data_AF-A0A352IR58-F1
#
_entry.id   AF-A0A352IR58-F1
#
_cell.length_a   1.000
_cell.length_b   1.000
_cell.length_c   1.000
_cell.angle_alpha   90.00
_cell.angle_beta   90.00
_cell.angle_gamma   90.00
#
_symmetry.space_group_name_H-M   'P 1'
#
loop_
_entity.id
_entity.type
_entity.pdbx_description
1 polymer ?
#
loop_
_entity_poly.entity_id
_entity_poly.type
_entity_poly.pdbx_seq_one_letter_code
_entity_poly.pdbx_strand_id
1 'polypeptide(L)' 'LYGAEAIQAYRRLCQPVGPGRTLHGTLVTTFGDSFATVSTQFSDGQTDDQGRQMQTWARFPDGWKVVAAHVSVMRTAS' A
#
# COMPACT_ATOMS: atom_id res chain seq x y z
N LEU A 1 -12.75 -0.94 -0.89
CA LEU A 1 -13.26 0.42 -1.17
C LEU A 1 -13.18 0.62 -2.67
N TYR A 2 -14.25 1.07 -3.32
CA TYR A 2 -14.29 1.31 -4.76
C TYR A 2 -14.52 2.79 -5.04
N GLY A 3 -13.66 3.40 -5.86
CA GLY A 3 -13.72 4.84 -6.18
C GLY A 3 -13.03 5.75 -5.17
N ALA A 4 -12.61 6.93 -5.63
CA ALA A 4 -11.84 7.90 -4.85
C ALA A 4 -12.62 8.46 -3.65
N GLU A 5 -13.93 8.70 -3.81
CA GLU A 5 -14.79 9.24 -2.75
C GLU A 5 -14.86 8.32 -1.53
N ALA A 6 -15.10 7.02 -1.75
CA ALA A 6 -15.14 6.02 -0.68
C ALA A 6 -13.78 5.90 0.03
N ILE A 7 -12.67 5.98 -0.72
CA ILE A 7 -11.31 5.97 -0.17
C ILE A 7 -11.05 7.23 0.67
N GLN A 8 -11.47 8.41 0.20
CA GLN A 8 -11.31 9.66 0.91
C GLN A 8 -12.13 9.69 2.21
N ALA A 9 -13.38 9.21 2.16
CA ALA A 9 -14.24 9.08 3.34
C ALA A 9 -13.61 8.16 4.39
N TYR A 10 -13.09 7.00 3.98
CA TYR A 10 -12.36 6.10 4.87
C TYR A 10 -11.12 6.77 5.48
N ARG A 11 -10.31 7.49 4.67
CA ARG A 11 -9.08 8.15 5.14
C ARG A 11 -9.31 9.24 6.19
N ARG A 12 -10.50 9.84 6.25
CA ARG A 12 -10.87 10.80 7.31
C ARG A 12 -11.12 10.14 8.67
N LEU A 13 -11.41 8.83 8.67
CA LEU A 13 -11.88 8.09 9.85
C LEU A 13 -10.91 7.00 10.30
N CYS A 14 -10.07 6.47 9.40
CA CYS A 14 -9.20 5.35 9.71
C CYS A 14 -8.13 5.73 10.73
N GLN A 15 -7.74 4.77 11.58
CA GLN A 15 -6.58 4.92 12.43
C GLN A 15 -5.31 5.10 11.56
N PRO A 16 -4.47 6.10 11.86
CA PRO A 16 -3.18 6.24 11.19
C PRO A 16 -2.32 4.99 11.38
N VAL A 17 -1.43 4.77 10.42
CA VAL A 17 -0.39 3.75 10.54
C VAL A 17 0.48 4.08 11.76
N GLY A 18 0.66 3.12 12.67
CA GLY A 18 1.46 3.30 13.87
C GLY A 18 2.96 3.51 13.56
N PRO A 19 3.71 4.16 14.48
CA PRO A 19 5.11 4.51 14.26
C PRO A 19 6.06 3.30 14.17
N GLY A 20 5.64 2.12 14.65
CA GLY A 20 6.43 0.89 14.59
C GLY A 20 6.51 0.23 13.21
N ARG A 21 5.81 0.77 12.20
CA ARG A 21 5.78 0.13 10.88
C ARG A 21 7.14 0.19 10.20
N THR A 22 7.66 -0.99 9.85
CA THR A 22 8.89 -1.15 9.07
C THR A 22 8.59 -1.82 7.74
N LEU A 23 9.18 -1.32 6.65
CA LEU A 23 9.03 -1.91 5.31
C LEU A 23 10.16 -2.89 5.02
N HIS A 24 9.83 -3.98 4.35
CA HIS A 24 10.76 -5.04 3.97
C HIS A 24 10.57 -5.41 2.50
N GLY A 25 11.68 -5.71 1.81
CA GLY A 25 11.66 -6.23 0.44
C GLY A 25 10.90 -5.33 -0.54
N THR A 26 11.03 -4.00 -0.41
CA THR A 26 10.37 -3.05 -1.31
C THR A 26 10.93 -3.20 -2.73
N LEU A 27 10.07 -3.62 -3.65
CA LEU A 27 10.38 -3.76 -5.07
C LEU A 27 9.54 -2.75 -5.86
N VAL A 28 10.22 -1.93 -6.65
CA VAL A 28 9.63 -0.99 -7.60
C VAL A 28 9.94 -1.48 -9.01
N THR A 29 8.92 -1.76 -9.80
CA THR A 29 9.06 -2.22 -11.18
C THR A 29 8.31 -1.28 -12.10
N THR A 30 8.99 -0.70 -13.08
CA THR A 30 8.41 0.22 -14.07
C THR A 30 8.12 -0.50 -15.39
N PHE A 31 7.06 -0.09 -16.08
CA PHE A 31 6.72 -0.53 -17.43
C PHE A 31 6.64 0.71 -18.32
N GLY A 32 7.68 0.91 -19.14
CA GLY A 32 7.86 2.17 -19.86
C GLY A 32 8.06 3.36 -18.91
N ASP A 33 7.57 4.53 -19.31
CA ASP A 33 7.73 5.79 -18.57
C ASP A 33 6.47 6.22 -17.78
N SER A 34 5.41 5.44 -17.88
CA SER A 34 4.06 5.85 -17.48
C SER A 34 3.36 4.89 -16.51
N PHE A 35 3.93 3.70 -16.25
CA PHE A 35 3.34 2.73 -15.32
C PHE A 35 4.38 2.13 -14.39
N ALA A 36 3.97 1.79 -13.17
CA ALA A 36 4.80 1.06 -12.22
C ALA A 36 3.97 0.21 -11.26
N THR A 37 4.57 -0.84 -10.72
CA THR A 37 4.08 -1.52 -9.52
C THR A 37 5.07 -1.32 -8.38
N VAL A 38 4.54 -1.14 -7.18
CA VAL A 38 5.32 -1.05 -5.93
C VAL A 38 4.79 -2.12 -5.00
N SER A 39 5.63 -3.10 -4.68
CA SER A 39 5.30 -4.20 -3.78
C SER A 39 6.23 -4.17 -2.59
N THR A 40 5.68 -4.30 -1.38
CA THR A 40 6.48 -4.35 -0.15
C THR A 40 5.79 -5.20 0.89
N GLN A 41 6.58 -5.88 1.69
CA GLN A 41 6.11 -6.43 2.97
C GLN A 41 6.25 -5.35 4.05
N PHE A 42 5.52 -5.52 5.15
CA PHE A 42 5.68 -4.68 6.34
C PHE A 42 5.41 -5.46 7.63
N SER A 43 6.08 -5.08 8.70
CA SER A 43 5.71 -5.42 10.08
C SER A 43 5.09 -4.18 10.75
N ASP A 44 4.17 -4.36 11.69
CA ASP A 44 3.56 -3.25 12.45
C ASP A 44 4.34 -2.86 13.72
N GLY A 45 5.29 -3.70 14.14
CA GLY A 45 6.07 -3.53 15.35
C GLY A 45 5.27 -3.78 16.64
N GLN A 46 4.11 -4.43 16.54
CA GLN A 46 3.21 -4.77 17.64
C GLN A 46 2.85 -6.25 17.67
N THR A 47 2.82 -6.89 16.50
CA THR A 47 2.49 -8.31 16.31
C THR A 47 3.55 -9.01 15.47
N ASP A 48 3.57 -10.34 15.52
CA ASP A 48 4.38 -11.18 14.63
C ASP A 48 3.73 -11.40 13.25
N ASP A 49 2.59 -10.74 12.99
CA ASP A 49 1.90 -10.85 11.72
C ASP A 49 2.66 -10.12 10.61
N GLN A 50 2.64 -10.71 9.40
CA GLN A 50 3.32 -10.13 8.25
C GLN A 50 2.32 -9.46 7.31
N GLY A 51 2.49 -8.16 7.12
CA GLY A 51 1.75 -7.35 6.17
C GLY A 51 2.30 -7.42 4.74
N ARG A 52 1.42 -7.30 3.76
CA ARG A 52 1.76 -7.08 2.34
C ARG A 52 1.01 -5.86 1.84
N GLN A 53 1.72 -5.02 1.09
CA GLN A 53 1.15 -3.89 0.38
C GLN A 53 1.60 -3.94 -1.07
N MET A 54 0.64 -3.83 -1.98
CA MET A 54 0.88 -3.65 -3.40
C MET A 54 0.14 -2.41 -3.89
N GLN A 55 0.82 -1.63 -4.72
CA GLN A 55 0.26 -0.46 -5.40
C GLN A 55 0.56 -0.55 -6.89
N THR A 56 -0.44 -0.23 -7.70
CA THR A 56 -0.26 0.05 -9.13
C THR A 56 -0.29 1.56 -9.31
N TRP A 57 0.72 2.07 -10.00
CA TRP A 57 0.94 3.48 -10.26
C TRP A 57 0.83 3.77 -11.75
N ALA A 58 0.21 4.89 -12.07
CA ALA A 58 0.19 5.45 -13.42
C ALA A 58 0.60 6.92 -13.38
N ARG A 59 1.29 7.38 -14.42
CA ARG A 59 1.68 8.77 -14.61
C ARG A 59 0.57 9.50 -15.37
N PHE A 60 0.02 10.53 -14.74
CA PHE A 60 -0.90 11.49 -15.35
C PHE A 60 -0.13 12.78 -15.71
N PRO A 61 -0.74 13.73 -16.45
CA PRO A 61 -0.07 14.99 -16.79
C PRO A 61 0.46 15.77 -15.58
N ASP A 62 -0.22 15.66 -14.44
CA ASP A 62 0.12 16.29 -13.16
C ASP A 62 0.92 15.39 -12.21
N GLY A 63 1.39 14.22 -12.68
CA GLY A 63 2.31 13.36 -11.94
C GLY A 63 1.79 11.95 -11.67
N TRP A 64 2.55 11.22 -10.85
CA TRP A 64 2.29 9.82 -10.52
C TRP A 64 1.17 9.67 -9.49
N LYS A 65 0.23 8.76 -9.74
CA LYS A 65 -0.88 8.46 -8.84
C LYS A 65 -1.05 6.96 -8.66
N VAL A 66 -1.44 6.55 -7.46
CA VAL A 66 -1.91 5.19 -7.19
C VAL A 66 -3.27 5.01 -7.85
N VAL A 67 -3.37 4.11 -8.82
CA VAL A 67 -4.62 3.79 -9.53
C VAL A 67 -5.32 2.56 -8.96
N ALA A 68 -4.58 1.69 -8.27
CA ALA A 68 -5.11 0.56 -7.51
C ALA A 68 -4.16 0.21 -6.36
N ALA A 69 -4.70 -0.31 -5.25
CA ALA A 69 -3.89 -0.82 -4.15
C ALA A 69 -4.58 -1.99 -3.45
N HIS A 70 -3.77 -2.90 -2.90
CA HIS A 70 -4.22 -3.99 -2.05
C HIS A 70 -3.27 -4.08 -0.85
N VAL A 71 -3.85 -4.05 0.36
CA VAL A 71 -3.15 -4.29 1.62
C VAL A 71 -3.79 -5.49 2.31
N SER A 72 -2.98 -6.43 2.79
CA SER A 72 -3.44 -7.58 3.58
C SER A 72 -2.43 -7.93 4.68
N VAL A 73 -2.89 -8.67 5.68
CA VAL A 73 -2.06 -9.17 6.79
C VAL A 73 -2.17 -10.69 6.81
N MET A 74 -1.03 -11.38 6.80
CA MET A 74 -0.93 -12.83 6.99
C MET A 74 -0.79 -13.05 8.47
N ARG A 75 -1.75 -13.76 9.05
CA ARG A 75 -1.66 -14.17 10.45
C ARG A 75 -0.89 -15.46 10.53
N THR A 76 0.12 -15.50 11.38
CA THR A 76 0.77 -16.76 11.72
C THR A 76 -0.21 -17.55 12.57
N ALA A 77 -0.48 -18.81 12.21
CA ALA A 77 -1.38 -19.65 13.01
C ALA A 77 -0.78 -19.85 14.40
N SER A 78 -1.61 -19.69 15.43
CA SER A 78 -1.30 -19.98 16.83
C SER A 78 -1.05 -21.47 17.06
#